data_AF-A0A4P9WS32-F1
#
_entry.id   AF-A0A4P9WS32-F1
#
_cell.length_a   1.000
_cell.length_b   1.000
_cell.length_c   1.000
_cell.angle_alpha   90.00
_cell.angle_beta   90.00
_cell.angle_gamma   90.00
#
_symmetry.space_group_name_H-M   'P 1'
#
loop_
_entity.id
_entity.type
_entity.pdbx_description
1 polymer ?
#
loop_
_entity_poly.entity_id
_entity_poly.type
_entity_poly.pdbx_seq_one_letter_code
_entity_poly.pdbx_strand_id
1 'polypeptide(L)' 'QSHCLNFGGRVTQPSIKNFQLIEEAREAYITMQFGRCAQDAFTLDVRWPLSPVQAFAIALSTFDAYDSA' A
#
# COMPACT_ATOMS: atom_id res chain seq x y z
N GLN A 1 13.50 -16.55 4.63
CA GLN A 1 12.13 -16.46 5.16
C GLN A 1 11.47 -15.26 4.51
N SER A 2 10.25 -15.37 4.00
CA SER A 2 9.51 -14.24 3.42
C SER A 2 8.48 -13.77 4.43
N HIS A 3 8.47 -12.47 4.75
CA HIS A 3 7.42 -11.86 5.56
C HIS A 3 6.32 -11.39 4.62
N CYS A 4 5.11 -11.94 4.77
CA CYS A 4 3.97 -11.63 3.92
C CYS A 4 2.85 -10.99 4.75
N LEU A 5 2.24 -9.93 4.22
CA LEU A 5 1.03 -9.33 4.77
C LEU A 5 -0.22 -9.96 4.13
N ASN A 6 -1.34 -9.98 4.86
CA ASN A 6 -2.63 -10.40 4.32
C ASN A 6 -3.34 -9.20 3.69
N PHE A 7 -3.42 -9.19 2.36
CA PHE A 7 -4.07 -8.12 1.59
C PHE A 7 -5.52 -8.42 1.20
N GLY A 8 -6.13 -9.49 1.75
CA GLY A 8 -7.52 -9.86 1.46
C GLY A 8 -7.81 -10.09 -0.03
N GLY A 9 -6.80 -10.56 -0.79
CA GLY A 9 -6.91 -10.81 -2.23
C GLY A 9 -6.82 -9.57 -3.13
N ARG A 10 -6.62 -8.36 -2.57
CA ARG A 10 -6.51 -7.11 -3.35
C ARG A 10 -5.15 -6.97 -4.05
N VAL A 11 -4.09 -7.39 -3.36
CA VAL A 11 -2.72 -7.42 -3.87
C VAL A 11 -2.39 -8.84 -4.28
N THR A 12 -2.09 -9.02 -5.56
CA THR A 12 -1.91 -10.35 -6.18
C THR A 12 -0.53 -10.55 -6.78
N GLN A 13 0.30 -9.50 -6.84
CA GLN A 13 1.65 -9.53 -7.42
C GLN A 13 2.70 -9.10 -6.39
N PRO A 14 3.88 -9.73 -6.36
CA PRO A 14 4.98 -9.30 -5.50
C PRO A 14 5.52 -7.93 -5.94
N SER A 15 5.80 -7.06 -4.97
CA SER A 15 6.36 -5.73 -5.19
C SER A 15 6.88 -5.17 -3.87
N ILE A 16 7.98 -4.40 -3.93
CA ILE A 16 8.47 -3.60 -2.80
C ILE A 16 7.51 -2.47 -2.42
N LYS A 17 6.56 -2.14 -3.31
CA LYS A 17 5.51 -1.13 -3.10
C LYS A 17 4.27 -1.68 -2.38
N ASN A 18 4.27 -2.96 -2.00
CA ASN A 18 3.14 -3.55 -1.28
C ASN A 18 3.24 -3.23 0.20
N PHE A 19 2.31 -2.43 0.74
CA PHE A 19 2.31 -2.03 2.14
C PHE A 19 0.91 -1.82 2.71
N GLN A 20 0.83 -1.86 4.04
CA GLN A 20 -0.33 -1.45 4.82
C GLN A 20 0.12 -0.36 5.80
N LEU A 21 -0.64 0.73 5.86
CA LEU A 21 -0.48 1.77 6.87
C LEU A 21 -1.49 1.52 7.99
N ILE A 22 -1.00 1.45 9.22
CA ILE A 22 -1.79 1.26 10.43
C ILE A 22 -1.59 2.44 11.38
N GLU A 23 -2.55 2.63 12.29
CA GLU A 23 -2.35 3.45 13.47
C GLU A 23 -1.75 2.57 14.58
N GLU A 24 -0.68 3.02 15.25
CA GLU A 24 0.02 2.23 16.28
C GLU A 24 -0.91 1.80 17.42
N ALA A 25 -1.85 2.66 17.81
CA ALA A 25 -2.85 2.34 18.82
C ALA A 25 -3.89 1.29 18.36
N ARG A 26 -3.95 0.96 17.06
CA ARG A 26 -4.97 0.11 16.44
C ARG A 26 -4.38 -0.77 15.34
N GLU A 27 -3.51 -1.71 15.69
CA GLU A 27 -2.79 -2.56 14.72
C GLU A 27 -3.69 -3.29 13.70
N ALA A 28 -4.90 -3.70 14.09
CA ALA A 28 -5.85 -4.37 13.19
C ALA A 28 -6.59 -3.39 12.24
N TYR A 29 -6.46 -2.08 12.46
CA TYR A 29 -7.08 -1.05 11.65
C TYR A 29 -6.13 -0.57 10.56
N ILE A 30 -6.29 -1.15 9.38
CA ILE A 30 -5.56 -0.73 8.17
C ILE A 30 -6.20 0.56 7.64
N THR A 31 -5.53 1.69 7.87
CA THR A 31 -5.95 3.01 7.41
C THR A 31 -5.78 3.16 5.89
N MET A 32 -4.72 2.57 5.34
CA MET A 32 -4.48 2.54 3.90
C MET A 32 -3.82 1.22 3.51
N GLN A 33 -4.27 0.63 2.41
CA GLN A 33 -3.67 -0.55 1.80
C GLN A 33 -3.32 -0.25 0.36
N PHE A 34 -2.05 -0.49 0.00
CA PHE A 34 -1.56 -0.27 -1.35
C PHE A 34 -0.76 -1.47 -1.83
N GLY A 35 -0.93 -1.84 -3.10
CA GLY A 35 -0.09 -2.86 -3.71
C GLY A 35 -0.49 -3.23 -5.12
N ARG A 36 0.40 -4.00 -5.76
CA ARG A 36 0.32 -4.35 -7.19
C ARG A 36 -0.69 -5.47 -7.44
N CYS A 37 -1.55 -5.28 -8.44
CA CYS A 37 -2.51 -6.29 -8.89
C CYS A 37 -2.30 -6.74 -10.35
N ALA A 38 -1.59 -5.96 -11.16
CA ALA A 38 -1.12 -6.33 -12.50
C ALA A 38 0.17 -5.57 -12.86
N GLN A 39 0.67 -5.69 -14.10
CA GLN A 39 1.93 -5.08 -14.53
C GLN A 39 2.00 -3.58 -14.20
N ASP A 40 1.01 -2.79 -14.63
CA ASP A 40 0.99 -1.35 -14.39
C ASP A 40 -0.29 -0.92 -13.65
N ALA A 41 -0.82 -1.80 -12.80
CA ALA A 41 -2.02 -1.55 -12.02
C ALA A 41 -1.83 -1.89 -10.55
N PHE A 42 -2.35 -1.00 -9.71
CA PHE A 42 -2.26 -1.07 -8.26
C PHE A 42 -3.64 -0.83 -7.64
N THR A 43 -3.92 -1.52 -6.53
CA THR A 43 -5.08 -1.24 -5.68
C THR A 43 -4.70 -0.23 -4.60
N LEU A 44 -5.57 0.75 -4.36
CA LEU A 44 -5.45 1.72 -3.28
C LEU A 44 -6.76 1.75 -2.48
N ASP A 45 -6.78 1.08 -1.34
CA ASP A 45 -7.90 1.11 -0.40
C ASP A 45 -7.60 2.13 0.70
N VAL A 46 -8.56 3.01 0.99
CA VAL A 46 -8.37 4.13 1.94
C VAL A 46 -9.50 4.14 2.96
N ARG A 47 -9.17 4.35 4.22
CA ARG A 47 -10.10 4.58 5.32
C ARG A 47 -9.79 5.88 6.03
N TRP A 48 -10.78 6.37 6.76
CA TRP A 48 -10.59 7.48 7.71
C TRP A 48 -9.39 7.17 8.64
N PRO A 49 -8.52 8.14 8.97
CA PRO A 49 -8.67 9.58 8.74
C PRO A 49 -8.12 10.12 7.40
N LEU A 50 -7.60 9.25 6.51
CA LEU A 50 -7.00 9.73 5.28
C LEU A 50 -8.06 10.14 4.25
N SER A 51 -7.82 11.26 3.58
CA SER A 51 -8.50 11.60 2.33
C SER A 51 -7.89 10.81 1.16
N PRO A 52 -8.65 10.58 0.08
CA PRO A 52 -8.11 9.94 -1.13
C PRO A 52 -6.88 10.66 -1.70
N VAL A 53 -6.83 12.00 -1.64
CA VAL A 53 -5.69 12.79 -2.16
C VAL A 53 -4.42 12.55 -1.33
N GLN A 54 -4.53 12.54 0.01
CA GLN A 54 -3.38 12.23 0.87
C GLN A 54 -2.88 10.81 0.65
N ALA A 55 -3.79 9.83 0.60
CA ALA A 55 -3.42 8.45 0.34
C ALA A 55 -2.76 8.28 -1.04
N PHE A 56 -3.26 8.98 -2.06
CA PHE A 56 -2.66 8.97 -3.38
C PHE A 56 -1.25 9.58 -3.39
N ALA A 57 -1.03 10.71 -2.70
CA ALA A 57 0.29 11.32 -2.55
C ALA A 57 1.29 10.38 -1.84
N ILE A 58 0.86 9.66 -0.79
CA ILE A 58 1.66 8.63 -0.13
C ILE A 58 1.99 7.48 -1.09
N ALA A 59 1.02 7.03 -1.89
CA ALA A 59 1.28 5.97 -2.88
C ALA A 59 2.32 6.41 -3.92
N LEU A 60 2.22 7.64 -4.44
CA LEU A 60 3.15 8.19 -5.43
C LEU A 60 4.59 8.28 -4.91
N SER A 61 4.82 8.58 -3.63
CA SER A 61 6.18 8.65 -3.07
C SER A 61 6.92 7.30 -3.15
N THR A 62 6.19 6.18 -3.27
CA THR A 62 6.79 4.85 -3.42
C THR A 62 7.28 4.55 -4.85
N PHE A 63 6.87 5.35 -5.83
CA PHE A 63 7.34 5.22 -7.22
C PHE A 63 8.70 5.88 -7.42
N ASP A 64 8.94 7.00 -6.73
CA ASP A 64 10.19 7.77 -6.84
C ASP A 64 11.38 7.08 -6.14
N ALA A 65 11.12 6.27 -5.11
CA ALA A 65 12.15 5.71 -4.23
C ALA A 65 13.18 4.76 -4.90
N TYR A 66 13.06 4.45 -6.20
CA TYR A 66 13.92 3.46 -6.88
C TYR A 66 14.34 3.80 -8.33
N ASP A 67 14.02 4.98 -8.87
CA ASP A 67 14.39 5.34 -10.26
C ASP A 67 15.76 6.02 -10.38
N SER A 68 16.61 5.89 -9.35
CA SER A 68 18.03 6.27 -9.37
C SER A 68 18.91 5.01 -9.37
N ALA A 69 18.85 4.23 -10.45
CA ALA A 69 19.84 3.20 -10.80
C ALA A 69 19.92 3.03 -12.32
#